data_AF-A0A9I9E548-F1
#
_entry.id   AF-A0A9I9E548-F1
#
_cell.length_a   1.000
_cell.length_b   1.000
_cell.length_c   1.000
_cell.angle_alpha   90.00
_cell.angle_beta   90.00
_cell.angle_gamma   90.00
#
_symmetry.space_group_name_H-M   'P 1'
#
loop_
_entity.id
_entity.type
_entity.pdbx_description
1 polymer ?
#
loop_
_entity_poly.entity_id
_entity_poly.type
_entity_poly.pdbx_seq_one_letter_code
_entity_poly.pdbx_strand_id
1 'polypeptide(L)'
;MRKQKKASRSKSTQNPDGSKIQAREWSSRESMLFAELEIRDDLKDETYLVALLSCWLCLFVFPQKRSFLHPGVFRVASLMAAGTIYSLAVPILANMYHGLGLITKASNPIGRMDFHFPMNYVHGWLAHYFGTHYPLPTEVQGPKMTNFSGEGRSIYFGKYEARELIHIDARI
;
A
#
# COMPACT_ATOMS: atom_id res chain seq x y z
N MET A 1 3.58 -34.59 1.07
CA MET A 1 3.65 -33.51 0.05
C MET A 1 5.02 -32.85 0.09
N ARG A 2 5.73 -32.80 -1.05
CA ARG A 2 7.09 -32.25 -1.18
C ARG A 2 7.07 -30.71 -1.01
N LYS A 3 7.85 -30.17 -0.09
CA LYS A 3 8.12 -28.72 0.01
C LYS A 3 8.95 -28.28 -1.20
N GLN A 4 8.44 -27.33 -1.98
CA GLN A 4 9.23 -26.67 -3.02
C GLN A 4 10.40 -25.89 -2.38
N LYS A 5 11.60 -26.06 -2.92
CA LYS A 5 12.74 -25.17 -2.67
C LYS A 5 12.44 -23.83 -3.37
N LYS A 6 12.07 -22.80 -2.59
CA LYS A 6 12.03 -21.43 -3.08
C LYS A 6 13.48 -20.95 -3.29
N ALA A 7 13.88 -20.82 -4.55
CA ALA A 7 15.11 -20.16 -4.93
C ALA A 7 14.98 -18.66 -4.60
N SER A 8 15.89 -18.16 -3.77
CA SER A 8 15.99 -16.77 -3.28
C SER A 8 14.80 -16.26 -2.44
N ARG A 9 15.06 -16.01 -1.14
CA ARG A 9 14.29 -15.02 -0.38
C ARG A 9 14.58 -13.65 -0.99
N SER A 10 13.54 -12.85 -1.23
CA SER A 10 13.70 -11.42 -1.47
C SER A 10 14.52 -10.82 -0.33
N LYS A 11 15.54 -10.00 -0.65
CA LYS A 11 16.24 -9.22 0.37
C LYS A 11 15.19 -8.42 1.14
N SER A 12 15.23 -8.51 2.46
CA SER A 12 14.34 -7.76 3.35
C SER A 12 14.31 -6.30 2.90
N THR A 13 13.14 -5.80 2.52
CA THR A 13 12.92 -4.38 2.22
C THR A 13 12.61 -3.57 3.48
N GLN A 14 12.71 -4.20 4.66
CA GLN A 14 12.55 -3.49 5.92
C GLN A 14 13.79 -2.65 6.17
N ASN A 15 13.58 -1.33 6.31
CA ASN A 15 14.51 -0.41 6.94
C ASN A 15 14.05 -0.17 8.38
N PRO A 16 14.40 -1.06 9.34
CA PRO A 16 13.90 -0.98 10.71
C PRO A 16 14.57 0.12 11.55
N ASP A 17 15.72 0.66 11.13
CA ASP A 17 16.53 1.57 11.96
C ASP A 17 16.26 3.07 11.70
N GLY A 18 15.52 3.40 10.65
CA GLY A 18 15.22 4.79 10.28
C GLY A 18 16.46 5.61 9.88
N SER A 19 17.60 4.95 9.65
CA SER A 19 18.83 5.60 9.20
C SER A 19 18.60 6.30 7.86
N LYS A 20 19.24 7.46 7.70
CA LYS A 20 19.27 8.17 6.42
C LYS A 20 19.87 7.23 5.38
N ILE A 21 19.07 6.88 4.37
CA ILE A 21 19.54 6.21 3.17
C ILE A 21 20.67 7.09 2.61
N GLN A 22 21.90 6.58 2.61
CA GLN A 22 23.05 7.30 2.06
C GLN A 22 22.76 7.70 0.61
N ALA A 23 23.36 8.80 0.16
CA ALA A 23 23.31 9.25 -1.23
C ALA A 23 23.57 8.05 -2.14
N ARG A 24 22.53 7.64 -2.86
CA ARG A 24 22.51 6.37 -3.59
C ARG A 24 23.28 6.57 -4.89
N GLU A 25 24.30 5.76 -5.13
CA GLU A 25 24.84 5.66 -6.49
C GLU A 25 23.75 5.13 -7.42
N TRP A 26 23.45 5.87 -8.49
CA TRP A 26 22.45 5.49 -9.48
C TRP A 26 22.90 4.24 -10.24
N SER A 27 22.01 3.24 -10.34
CA SER A 27 22.30 2.07 -11.17
C SER A 27 22.43 2.47 -12.65
N SER A 28 23.10 1.65 -13.45
CA SER A 28 23.23 1.88 -14.90
C SER A 28 21.87 2.10 -15.59
N ARG A 29 20.85 1.36 -15.16
CA ARG A 29 19.47 1.49 -15.64
C ARG A 29 18.83 2.81 -15.27
N GLU A 30 19.02 3.27 -14.03
CA GLU A 30 18.47 4.56 -13.57
C GLU A 30 19.16 5.72 -14.28
N SER A 31 20.49 5.67 -14.40
CA SER A 31 21.28 6.66 -15.14
C SER A 31 20.87 6.76 -16.62
N MET A 32 20.58 5.61 -17.26
CA MET A 32 20.06 5.59 -18.63
C MET A 32 18.69 6.26 -18.74
N LEU A 33 17.77 5.99 -17.80
CA LEU A 33 16.45 6.62 -17.79
C LEU A 33 16.53 8.13 -17.58
N PHE A 34 17.41 8.61 -16.69
CA PHE A 34 17.62 10.04 -16.51
C PHE A 34 18.18 10.72 -17.77
N ALA A 35 19.09 10.05 -18.47
CA ALA A 35 19.63 10.55 -19.72
C ALA A 35 18.57 10.59 -20.84
N GLU A 36 17.75 9.54 -20.96
CA GLU A 36 16.64 9.47 -21.92
C GLU A 36 15.58 10.56 -21.68
N LEU A 37 15.33 10.89 -20.41
CA LEU A 37 14.41 11.94 -20.00
C LEU A 37 15.07 13.33 -19.92
N GLU A 38 16.33 13.47 -20.32
CA GLU A 38 17.11 14.71 -20.28
C GLU A 38 17.12 15.41 -18.92
N ILE A 39 17.10 14.63 -17.84
CA ILE A 39 17.08 15.13 -16.47
C ILE A 39 18.47 15.59 -16.05
N ARG A 40 18.58 16.86 -15.67
CA ARG A 40 19.82 17.45 -15.14
C ARG A 40 20.26 16.71 -13.86
N ASP A 41 21.57 16.58 -13.68
CA ASP A 41 22.14 15.84 -12.54
C ASP A 41 21.66 16.36 -11.18
N ASP A 42 21.49 17.68 -11.03
CA ASP A 42 20.99 18.32 -9.82
C ASP A 42 19.51 18.06 -9.53
N LEU A 43 18.76 17.53 -10.51
CA LEU A 43 17.33 17.22 -10.39
C LEU A 43 17.06 15.72 -10.26
N LYS A 44 18.08 14.85 -10.31
CA LYS A 44 17.89 13.39 -10.31
C LYS A 44 17.22 12.88 -9.03
N ASP A 45 17.68 13.34 -7.86
CA ASP A 45 17.11 12.96 -6.57
C ASP A 45 15.65 13.39 -6.45
N GLU A 46 15.35 14.64 -6.81
CA GLU A 46 13.99 15.18 -6.76
C GLU A 46 13.08 14.43 -7.73
N THR A 47 13.52 14.23 -8.97
CA THR A 47 12.76 13.49 -10.00
C THR A 47 12.47 12.06 -9.54
N TYR A 48 13.45 11.39 -8.96
CA TYR A 48 13.27 10.05 -8.41
C TYR A 48 12.25 10.04 -7.27
N LEU A 49 12.35 11.00 -6.35
CA LEU A 49 11.42 11.14 -5.24
C LEU A 49 9.99 11.42 -5.73
N VAL A 50 9.82 12.30 -6.71
CA VAL A 50 8.52 12.59 -7.35
C VAL A 50 7.94 11.34 -8.00
N ALA A 51 8.73 10.59 -8.74
CA ALA A 51 8.27 9.36 -9.38
C ALA A 51 7.88 8.30 -8.32
N LEU A 52 8.69 8.14 -7.27
CA LEU A 52 8.41 7.23 -6.16
C LEU A 52 7.12 7.60 -5.44
N LEU A 53 6.96 8.88 -5.08
CA LEU A 53 5.75 9.39 -4.43
C LEU A 53 4.52 9.26 -5.33
N SER A 54 4.66 9.53 -6.63
CA SER A 54 3.58 9.38 -7.59
C SER A 54 3.10 7.93 -7.65
N CYS A 55 4.03 6.98 -7.77
CA CYS A 55 3.72 5.55 -7.74
C CYS A 55 3.08 5.13 -6.42
N TRP A 56 3.62 5.57 -5.29
CA TRP A 56 3.11 5.24 -3.97
C TRP A 56 1.69 5.79 -3.74
N LEU A 57 1.44 7.05 -4.09
CA LEU A 57 0.12 7.68 -4.00
C LEU A 57 -0.89 6.97 -4.92
N CYS A 58 -0.51 6.61 -6.14
CA CYS A 58 -1.36 5.85 -7.04
C CYS A 58 -1.69 4.44 -6.51
N LEU A 59 -0.81 3.80 -5.75
CA LEU A 59 -1.06 2.46 -5.22
C LEU A 59 -1.88 2.48 -3.92
N PHE A 60 -1.58 3.41 -3.02
CA PHE A 60 -2.08 3.38 -1.64
C PHE A 60 -3.14 4.45 -1.35
N VAL A 61 -3.18 5.56 -2.08
CA VAL A 61 -4.11 6.66 -1.80
C VAL A 61 -5.19 6.77 -2.87
N PHE A 62 -4.79 6.75 -4.15
CA PHE A 62 -5.66 6.92 -5.32
C PHE A 62 -5.56 5.73 -6.29
N PRO A 63 -5.91 4.51 -5.85
CA PRO A 63 -5.84 3.33 -6.69
C PRO A 63 -6.77 3.45 -7.90
N GLN A 64 -6.20 3.28 -9.09
CA GLN A 64 -6.92 3.38 -10.36
C GLN A 64 -6.55 2.22 -11.29
N LYS A 65 -7.46 1.93 -12.24
CA LYS A 65 -7.34 0.80 -13.20
C LYS A 65 -6.24 0.99 -14.25
N ARG A 66 -5.70 2.21 -14.40
CA ARG A 66 -4.72 2.53 -15.46
C ARG A 66 -3.29 2.57 -14.91
N SER A 67 -2.35 2.07 -15.71
CA SER A 67 -0.92 2.03 -15.46
C SER A 67 -0.19 3.38 -15.64
N PHE A 68 -0.92 4.49 -15.76
CA PHE A 68 -0.35 5.81 -16.02
C PHE A 68 -0.45 6.69 -14.77
N LEU A 69 0.61 7.46 -14.52
CA LEU A 69 0.61 8.47 -13.45
C LEU A 69 -0.49 9.49 -13.75
N HIS A 70 -1.44 9.64 -12.83
CA HIS A 70 -2.47 10.66 -12.96
C HIS A 70 -1.81 12.04 -12.83
N PRO A 71 -1.99 12.99 -13.79
CA PRO A 71 -1.32 14.29 -13.74
C PRO A 71 -1.54 15.04 -12.43
N GLY A 72 -2.74 14.92 -11.85
CA GLY A 72 -3.04 15.47 -10.53
C GLY A 72 -2.24 14.83 -9.38
N VAL A 73 -2.00 13.52 -9.42
CA VAL A 73 -1.17 12.82 -8.42
C VAL A 73 0.28 13.18 -8.60
N PHE A 74 0.76 13.26 -9.84
CA PHE A 74 2.13 13.70 -10.15
C PHE A 74 2.40 15.10 -9.61
N ARG A 75 1.47 16.05 -9.83
CA ARG A 75 1.59 17.42 -9.28
C ARG A 75 1.68 17.43 -7.75
N VAL A 76 0.83 16.66 -7.07
CA VAL A 76 0.88 16.56 -5.60
C VAL A 76 2.19 15.93 -5.15
N ALA A 77 2.67 14.89 -5.83
CA ALA A 77 3.95 14.26 -5.56
C ALA A 77 5.14 15.23 -5.75
N SER A 78 5.12 16.08 -6.78
CA SER A 78 6.08 17.16 -6.97
C SER A 78 6.09 18.14 -5.80
N LEU A 79 4.92 18.59 -5.36
CA LEU A 79 4.81 19.49 -4.22
C LEU A 79 5.27 18.83 -2.92
N MET A 80 4.99 17.54 -2.72
CA MET A 80 5.48 16.76 -1.59
C MET A 80 7.00 16.59 -1.60
N ALA A 81 7.59 16.31 -2.76
CA ALA A 81 9.05 16.23 -2.91
C ALA A 81 9.73 17.57 -2.60
N ALA A 82 9.09 18.68 -2.96
CA ALA A 82 9.52 20.04 -2.61
C ALA A 82 9.27 20.41 -1.12
N GLY A 83 8.71 19.49 -0.31
CA GLY A 83 8.53 19.68 1.14
C GLY A 83 7.11 20.08 1.57
N THR A 84 6.14 20.12 0.65
CA THR A 84 4.74 20.42 1.00
C THR A 84 4.11 19.23 1.72
N ILE A 85 3.54 19.47 2.91
CA ILE A 85 2.91 18.43 3.71
C ILE A 85 1.40 18.38 3.39
N TYR A 86 0.89 17.20 3.07
CA TYR A 86 -0.54 16.94 2.84
C TYR A 86 -1.08 15.92 3.84
N SER A 87 -2.31 16.14 4.31
CA SER A 87 -3.05 15.11 5.07
C SER A 87 -3.61 14.07 4.12
N LEU A 88 -2.99 12.88 4.11
CA LEU A 88 -3.46 11.76 3.29
C LEU A 88 -4.62 10.99 3.93
N ALA A 89 -4.91 11.19 5.21
CA ALA A 89 -5.98 10.48 5.91
C ALA A 89 -7.35 10.74 5.25
N VAL A 90 -7.64 12.00 4.90
CA VAL A 90 -8.91 12.39 4.28
C VAL A 90 -9.13 11.72 2.92
N PRO A 91 -8.22 11.80 1.93
CA PRO A 91 -8.42 11.13 0.64
C PRO A 91 -8.43 9.60 0.76
N ILE A 92 -7.63 9.02 1.66
CA ILE A 92 -7.65 7.57 1.91
C ILE A 92 -9.04 7.14 2.40
N LEU A 93 -9.57 7.80 3.43
CA LEU A 93 -10.89 7.49 3.98
C LEU A 93 -11.99 7.69 2.93
N ALA A 94 -11.96 8.80 2.18
CA ALA A 94 -12.93 9.05 1.13
C ALA A 94 -12.94 7.92 0.07
N ASN A 95 -11.76 7.47 -0.37
CA ASN A 95 -11.65 6.36 -1.32
C ASN A 95 -12.09 5.01 -0.74
N MET A 96 -11.83 4.76 0.55
CA MET A 96 -12.35 3.57 1.23
C MET A 96 -13.88 3.56 1.28
N TYR A 97 -14.50 4.66 1.75
CA TYR A 97 -15.95 4.78 1.82
C TYR A 97 -16.59 4.64 0.44
N HIS A 98 -15.99 5.27 -0.58
CA HIS A 98 -16.44 5.12 -1.96
C HIS A 98 -16.37 3.66 -2.43
N GLY A 99 -15.23 2.99 -2.26
CA GLY A 99 -15.03 1.60 -2.66
C GLY A 99 -15.95 0.61 -1.94
N LEU A 100 -16.10 0.75 -0.61
CA LEU A 100 -17.06 -0.04 0.17
C LEU A 100 -18.49 0.21 -0.30
N GLY A 101 -18.84 1.47 -0.57
CA GLY A 101 -20.13 1.85 -1.14
C GLY A 101 -20.40 1.15 -2.48
N LEU A 102 -19.40 1.04 -3.35
CA LEU A 102 -19.51 0.30 -4.61
C LEU A 102 -19.71 -1.21 -4.38
N ILE A 103 -19.03 -1.82 -3.40
CA ILE A 103 -19.25 -3.23 -3.04
C ILE A 103 -20.71 -3.45 -2.63
N THR A 104 -21.25 -2.60 -1.76
CA THR A 104 -22.63 -2.76 -1.24
C THR A 104 -23.70 -2.65 -2.33
N LYS A 105 -23.43 -1.89 -3.39
CA LYS A 105 -24.35 -1.68 -4.52
C LYS A 105 -24.14 -2.69 -5.64
N ALA A 106 -23.07 -3.47 -5.60
CA ALA A 106 -22.75 -4.40 -6.67
C ALA A 106 -23.71 -5.60 -6.66
N SER A 107 -24.29 -5.89 -7.82
CA SER A 107 -25.23 -7.01 -8.01
C SER A 107 -24.57 -8.39 -7.92
N ASN A 108 -23.24 -8.47 -8.08
CA ASN A 108 -22.47 -9.70 -7.91
C ASN A 108 -21.17 -9.46 -7.11
N PRO A 109 -21.23 -9.47 -5.77
CA PRO A 109 -20.08 -9.20 -4.89
C PRO A 109 -18.93 -10.20 -5.00
N ILE A 110 -19.19 -11.37 -5.57
CA ILE A 110 -18.25 -12.50 -5.65
C ILE A 110 -17.45 -12.47 -6.96
N GLY A 111 -17.89 -11.67 -7.95
CA GLY A 111 -17.18 -11.47 -9.21
C GLY A 111 -16.01 -10.50 -9.12
N ARG A 112 -15.17 -10.46 -10.17
CA ARG A 112 -14.09 -9.47 -10.31
C ARG A 112 -14.70 -8.07 -10.37
N MET A 113 -14.52 -7.31 -9.29
CA MET A 113 -14.94 -5.91 -9.23
C MET A 113 -14.05 -5.05 -10.12
N ASP A 114 -14.67 -4.15 -10.88
CA ASP A 114 -14.00 -3.27 -11.84
C ASP A 114 -13.53 -1.93 -11.23
N PHE A 115 -13.60 -1.80 -9.90
CA PHE A 115 -13.12 -0.64 -9.15
C PHE A 115 -11.98 -1.03 -8.21
N HIS A 116 -11.13 -0.05 -7.91
CA HIS A 116 -9.99 -0.21 -7.02
C HIS A 116 -10.13 0.78 -5.87
N PHE A 117 -9.83 0.34 -4.66
CA PHE A 117 -9.79 1.18 -3.47
C PHE A 117 -8.71 0.66 -2.52
N PRO A 118 -8.30 1.44 -1.50
CA PRO A 118 -7.21 1.08 -0.57
C PRO A 118 -7.57 -0.08 0.38
N MET A 119 -7.90 -1.26 -0.18
CA MET A 119 -8.38 -2.43 0.55
C MET A 119 -7.34 -3.01 1.52
N ASN A 120 -6.05 -2.77 1.26
CA ASN A 120 -4.96 -3.12 2.16
C ASN A 120 -5.14 -2.51 3.56
N TYR A 121 -5.64 -1.28 3.64
CA TYR A 121 -5.89 -0.61 4.93
C TYR A 121 -7.13 -1.15 5.63
N VAL A 122 -8.19 -1.50 4.88
CA VAL A 122 -9.38 -2.16 5.44
C VAL A 122 -8.99 -3.53 6.00
N HIS A 123 -8.16 -4.29 5.28
CA HIS A 123 -7.59 -5.54 5.79
C HIS A 123 -6.78 -5.34 7.07
N GLY A 124 -5.90 -4.33 7.10
CA GLY A 124 -5.10 -4.00 8.29
C GLY A 124 -5.96 -3.63 9.49
N TRP A 125 -7.02 -2.86 9.26
CA TRP A 125 -7.97 -2.46 10.29
C TRP A 125 -8.74 -3.67 10.83
N LEU A 126 -9.30 -4.51 9.95
CA LEU A 126 -9.99 -5.74 10.35
C LEU A 126 -9.09 -6.67 11.17
N ALA A 127 -7.86 -6.85 10.71
CA ALA A 127 -6.87 -7.68 11.39
C ALA A 127 -6.56 -7.15 12.80
N HIS A 128 -6.45 -5.83 12.95
CA HIS A 128 -6.07 -5.21 14.21
C HIS A 128 -7.18 -5.26 15.26
N TYR A 129 -8.42 -4.97 14.86
CA TYR A 129 -9.54 -4.86 15.81
C TYR A 129 -10.29 -6.18 15.99
N PHE A 130 -10.55 -6.92 14.91
CA PHE A 130 -11.39 -8.12 14.96
C PHE A 130 -10.60 -9.43 14.98
N GLY A 131 -9.27 -9.37 15.06
CA GLY A 131 -8.43 -10.57 15.10
C GLY A 131 -8.58 -11.46 13.86
N THR A 132 -8.89 -10.88 12.70
CA THR A 132 -9.21 -11.66 11.48
C THR A 132 -8.00 -12.29 10.81
N HIS A 133 -6.78 -12.02 11.30
CA HIS A 133 -5.54 -12.50 10.70
C HIS A 133 -4.60 -13.06 11.76
N TYR A 134 -3.84 -14.09 11.38
CA TYR A 134 -2.75 -14.57 12.21
C TYR A 134 -1.61 -13.54 12.25
N PRO A 135 -1.16 -13.10 13.44
CA PRO A 135 -0.06 -12.13 13.54
C PRO A 135 1.25 -12.73 13.02
N LEU A 136 2.14 -11.87 12.57
CA LEU A 136 3.53 -12.25 12.26
C LEU A 136 4.21 -12.81 13.52
N PRO A 137 5.02 -13.88 13.40
CA PRO A 137 5.73 -14.48 14.54
C PRO A 137 6.69 -13.51 15.25
N THR A 138 7.06 -12.43 14.57
CA THR A 138 7.89 -11.36 15.10
C THR A 138 7.12 -10.08 14.89
N GLU A 139 6.78 -9.43 16.00
CA GLU A 139 6.13 -8.13 15.96
C GLU A 139 7.11 -7.12 15.36
N VAL A 140 6.69 -6.43 14.31
CA VAL A 140 7.52 -5.43 13.64
C VAL A 140 7.28 -4.10 14.33
N GLN A 141 8.34 -3.48 14.83
CA GLN A 141 8.28 -2.11 15.36
C GLN A 141 7.94 -1.16 14.20
N GLY A 142 6.69 -0.70 14.14
CA GLY A 142 6.17 0.07 13.01
C GLY A 142 4.63 0.17 13.00
N PRO A 143 4.03 0.62 11.89
CA PRO A 143 2.57 0.71 11.77
C PRO A 143 1.91 -0.65 11.99
N LYS A 144 0.95 -0.75 12.91
CA LYS A 144 0.35 -2.05 13.33
C LYS A 144 -0.14 -2.93 12.18
N MET A 145 -0.56 -2.33 11.07
CA MET A 145 -0.99 -3.05 9.86
C MET A 145 0.10 -3.96 9.26
N THR A 146 1.39 -3.65 9.47
CA THR A 146 2.49 -4.48 8.94
C THR A 146 2.54 -5.86 9.59
N ASN A 147 2.05 -6.00 10.84
CA ASN A 147 2.01 -7.24 11.61
C ASN A 147 1.09 -8.31 11.01
N PHE A 148 0.23 -7.95 10.06
CA PHE A 148 -0.76 -8.83 9.45
C PHE A 148 -0.53 -9.08 7.95
N SER A 149 0.65 -8.71 7.45
CA SER A 149 1.01 -8.87 6.03
C SER A 149 1.39 -10.31 5.65
N GLY A 150 1.02 -10.73 4.44
CA GLY A 150 1.41 -12.02 3.85
C GLY A 150 0.23 -12.88 3.35
N GLU A 151 0.51 -13.70 2.35
CA GLU A 151 -0.46 -14.65 1.77
C GLU A 151 -0.88 -15.71 2.82
N GLY A 152 -2.19 -16.03 2.85
CA GLY A 152 -2.74 -17.06 3.75
C GLY A 152 -2.85 -16.66 5.22
N ARG A 153 -2.66 -15.38 5.55
CA ARG A 153 -2.76 -14.86 6.93
C ARG A 153 -4.20 -14.65 7.39
N SER A 154 -5.14 -14.50 6.47
CA SER A 154 -6.57 -14.33 6.81
C SER A 154 -7.12 -15.61 7.40
N ILE A 155 -7.83 -15.48 8.52
CA ILE A 155 -8.62 -16.54 9.12
C ILE A 155 -9.94 -16.62 8.35
N TYR A 156 -10.43 -17.84 8.13
CA TYR A 156 -11.72 -18.08 7.50
C TYR A 156 -12.77 -18.20 8.59
N PHE A 157 -13.85 -17.44 8.43
CA PHE A 157 -14.98 -17.45 9.35
C PHE A 157 -16.24 -17.88 8.61
N GLY A 158 -17.07 -18.70 9.28
CA GLY A 158 -18.45 -18.90 8.85
C GLY A 158 -19.25 -17.61 8.95
N LYS A 159 -20.38 -17.53 8.22
CA LYS A 159 -21.25 -16.34 8.24
C LYS A 159 -21.71 -15.94 9.65
N TYR A 160 -21.99 -16.92 10.51
CA TYR A 160 -22.41 -16.68 11.89
C TYR A 160 -21.25 -16.14 12.74
N GLU A 161 -20.10 -16.83 12.72
CA GLU A 161 -18.89 -16.43 13.45
C GLU A 161 -18.42 -15.02 13.07
N ALA A 162 -18.44 -14.69 11.77
CA ALA A 162 -18.08 -13.36 11.30
C ALA A 162 -19.02 -12.26 11.84
N ARG A 163 -20.32 -12.55 11.97
CA ARG A 163 -21.30 -11.59 12.53
C ARG A 163 -21.10 -11.40 14.02
N GLU A 164 -20.88 -12.48 14.76
CA GLU A 164 -20.58 -12.43 16.19
C GLU A 164 -19.35 -11.57 16.46
N LEU A 165 -18.26 -11.78 15.71
CA LEU A 165 -17.03 -10.99 15.84
C LEU A 165 -17.28 -9.48 15.66
N ILE A 166 -18.06 -9.10 14.66
CA ILE A 166 -18.36 -7.69 14.40
C ILE A 166 -19.26 -7.10 15.50
N HIS A 167 -20.23 -7.85 15.99
CA HIS A 167 -21.18 -7.37 17.00
C HIS A 167 -20.61 -7.32 18.43
N ILE A 168 -19.67 -8.21 18.75
CA ILE A 168 -19.01 -8.24 20.07
C ILE A 168 -18.10 -7.01 20.24
N ASP A 169 -17.34 -6.65 19.20
CA ASP A 169 -16.34 -5.57 19.27
C ASP A 169 -16.90 -4.17 18.93
N ALA A 170 -18.09 -4.09 18.31
CA ALA A 170 -18.81 -2.82 18.09
C ALA A 170 -19.34 -2.14 19.39
N ARG A 171 -18.95 -2.66 20.56
CA ARG A 171 -19.26 -2.09 21.89
C ARG A 171 -18.11 -1.23 22.47
N ILE A 172 -17.01 -1.04 21.72
CA ILE A 172 -15.91 -0.14 22.06
C ILE A 172 -16.28 1.32 21.74
#